data_AF-A0A651GKZ5-F1
#
_entry.id   AF-A0A651GKZ5-F1
#
_cell.length_a   1.000
_cell.length_b   1.000
_cell.length_c   1.000
_cell.angle_alpha   90.00
_cell.angle_beta   90.00
_cell.angle_gamma   90.00
#
_symmetry.space_group_name_H-M   'P 1'
#
loop_
_entity.id
_entity.type
_entity.pdbx_description
1 polymer ?
#
loop_
_entity_poly.entity_id
_entity_poly.type
_entity_poly.pdbx_seq_one_letter_code
_entity_poly.pdbx_strand_id
1 'polypeptide(L)'
;YITTYKLRDKLYLWNDFHLVPGGFFVTRHGLSYRPNKRFNLTGGYAWVATSTAFTNRLQRQEHRPWGQIEYNTPIALRSSLRARIRYDARIRNRIAGNEVLDDYMFYSRLRLMTSYRFVVKKFSETTRAHLNVMNEFLVNAGHEVGGWNMDQNRVYLLGGFDVANLTILLGYHNRIIPAQAGGGTMKHGFTLWLVQTFGEKPRQPEKLITPEEVPQLY
;
A
#
# COMPACT_ATOMS: atom_id res chain seq x y z
N TYR A 1 7.66 -0.40 7.22
CA TYR A 1 7.16 -0.92 8.50
C TYR A 1 5.80 -0.33 8.76
N ILE A 2 4.80 -1.18 8.96
CA ILE A 2 3.41 -0.80 9.13
C ILE A 2 2.97 -1.32 10.50
N THR A 3 2.32 -0.48 11.28
CA THR A 3 1.74 -0.88 12.57
C THR A 3 0.26 -0.60 12.57
N THR A 4 -0.52 -1.46 13.23
CA THR A 4 -1.92 -1.18 13.55
C THR A 4 -2.17 -1.46 15.02
N TYR A 5 -2.74 -0.50 15.75
CA TYR A 5 -3.06 -0.64 17.17
C TYR A 5 -4.58 -0.54 17.36
N LYS A 6 -5.21 -1.54 18.00
CA LYS A 6 -6.64 -1.50 18.31
C LYS A 6 -6.90 -0.51 19.46
N LEU A 7 -7.57 0.59 19.15
CA LEU A 7 -7.95 1.61 20.14
C LEU A 7 -9.22 1.22 20.88
N ARG A 8 -10.23 0.76 20.13
CA ARG A 8 -11.53 0.28 20.65
C ARG A 8 -12.16 -0.66 19.63
N ASP A 9 -13.39 -1.10 19.87
CA ASP A 9 -14.07 -1.95 18.88
C ASP A 9 -14.11 -1.26 17.52
N LYS A 10 -13.69 -2.01 16.49
CA LYS A 10 -13.60 -1.60 15.07
C LYS A 10 -12.70 -0.39 14.75
N LEU A 11 -12.14 0.32 15.72
CA LEU A 11 -11.29 1.51 15.50
C LEU A 11 -9.83 1.22 15.83
N TYR A 12 -8.94 1.59 14.91
CA TYR A 12 -7.52 1.33 15.01
C TYR A 12 -6.69 2.57 14.66
N LEU A 13 -5.56 2.74 15.33
CA LEU A 13 -4.50 3.63 14.89
C LEU A 13 -3.62 2.90 13.88
N TRP A 14 -3.36 3.51 12.74
CA TRP A 14 -2.56 2.94 11.65
C TRP A 14 -1.36 3.85 11.37
N ASN A 15 -0.17 3.26 11.33
CA ASN A 15 1.06 3.96 10.97
C ASN A 15 1.83 3.20 9.89
N ASP A 16 2.50 3.93 9.01
CA ASP A 16 3.34 3.38 7.94
C ASP A 16 4.59 4.24 7.73
N PHE A 17 5.75 3.62 7.97
CA PHE A 17 7.07 4.17 7.69
C PHE A 17 7.66 3.43 6.51
N HIS A 18 8.00 4.14 5.44
CA HIS A 18 8.52 3.54 4.22
C HIS A 18 9.72 4.33 3.72
N LEU A 19 10.85 3.63 3.61
CA LEU A 19 12.09 4.15 3.07
C LEU A 19 12.40 3.43 1.75
N VAL A 20 12.67 4.20 0.71
CA VAL A 20 13.32 3.75 -0.52
C VAL A 20 14.68 4.42 -0.56
N PRO A 21 15.78 3.69 -0.34
CA PRO A 21 17.13 4.25 -0.36
C PRO A 21 17.39 5.07 -1.63
N GLY A 22 17.88 6.31 -1.46
CA GLY A 22 18.12 7.26 -2.56
C GLY A 22 16.87 7.79 -3.27
N GLY A 23 15.67 7.32 -2.93
CA GLY A 23 14.41 7.70 -3.59
C GLY A 23 13.54 8.60 -2.73
N PHE A 24 13.00 8.06 -1.64
CA PHE A 24 12.12 8.81 -0.74
C PHE A 24 12.02 8.18 0.62
N PHE A 25 11.65 9.00 1.60
CA PHE A 25 11.10 8.57 2.87
C PHE A 25 9.68 9.09 3.01
N VAL A 26 8.80 8.28 3.60
CA VAL A 26 7.44 8.68 3.96
C VAL A 26 7.07 8.11 5.30
N THR A 27 6.47 8.97 6.12
CA THR A 27 5.70 8.58 7.29
C THR A 27 4.23 8.88 7.07
N ARG A 28 3.36 7.96 7.47
CA ARG A 28 1.90 8.10 7.39
C ARG A 28 1.29 7.71 8.72
N HIS A 29 0.30 8.49 9.11
CA HIS A 29 -0.48 8.26 10.32
C HIS A 29 -1.96 8.41 9.96
N GLY A 30 -2.79 7.51 10.45
CA GLY A 30 -4.21 7.53 10.15
C GLY A 30 -5.05 6.74 11.14
N LEU A 31 -6.35 6.91 11.04
CA LEU A 31 -7.34 6.16 11.78
C LEU A 31 -8.05 5.20 10.84
N SER A 32 -8.11 3.94 11.23
CA SER A 32 -8.79 2.89 10.50
C SER A 32 -10.09 2.48 11.19
N TYR A 33 -11.17 2.42 10.45
CA TYR A 33 -12.45 1.86 10.89
C TYR A 33 -12.76 0.59 10.10
N ARG A 34 -13.00 -0.50 10.83
CA ARG A 34 -13.30 -1.84 10.29
C ARG A 34 -14.72 -2.24 10.66
N PRO A 35 -15.74 -1.84 9.88
CA PRO A 35 -17.13 -2.15 10.21
C PRO A 35 -17.41 -3.66 10.32
N ASN A 36 -16.67 -4.46 9.55
CA ASN A 36 -16.67 -5.92 9.57
C ASN A 36 -15.29 -6.47 9.14
N LYS A 37 -15.17 -7.79 8.99
CA LYS A 37 -13.90 -8.46 8.61
C LYS A 37 -13.46 -8.19 7.17
N ARG A 38 -14.37 -7.77 6.29
CA ARG A 38 -14.10 -7.56 4.86
C ARG A 38 -13.69 -6.13 4.54
N PHE A 39 -14.24 -5.14 5.23
CA PHE A 39 -14.00 -3.73 4.94
C PHE A 39 -13.03 -3.08 5.93
N ASN A 40 -12.10 -2.29 5.41
CA ASN A 40 -11.23 -1.43 6.17
C ASN A 40 -11.16 -0.04 5.53
N LEU A 41 -11.71 0.94 6.23
CA LEU A 41 -11.69 2.36 5.85
C LEU A 41 -10.53 3.00 6.59
N THR A 42 -9.67 3.77 5.94
CA THR A 42 -8.60 4.48 6.64
C THR A 42 -8.38 5.86 6.06
N GLY A 43 -8.35 6.88 6.93
CA GLY A 43 -8.04 8.25 6.56
C GLY A 43 -6.91 8.78 7.42
N GLY A 44 -6.12 9.70 6.88
CA GLY A 44 -4.98 10.23 7.62
C GLY A 44 -4.16 11.23 6.85
N TYR A 45 -2.93 11.37 7.32
CA TYR A 45 -1.95 12.32 6.81
C TYR A 45 -0.63 11.61 6.54
N ALA A 46 0.11 12.10 5.56
CA ALA A 46 1.45 11.66 5.25
C ALA A 46 2.38 12.85 5.04
N TRP A 47 3.60 12.72 5.54
CA TRP A 47 4.71 13.59 5.20
C TRP A 47 5.74 12.79 4.40
N VAL A 48 6.20 13.35 3.28
CA VAL A 48 7.07 12.68 2.32
C VAL A 48 8.24 13.58 1.96
N ALA A 49 9.44 13.05 2.14
CA ALA A 49 10.68 13.68 1.68
C ALA A 49 11.21 12.89 0.48
N THR A 50 11.43 13.56 -0.65
CA THR A 50 11.88 12.95 -1.91
C THR A 50 13.23 13.51 -2.33
N SER A 51 14.05 12.67 -2.96
CA SER A 51 15.24 13.14 -3.70
C SER A 51 14.81 13.91 -4.96
N THR A 52 15.74 14.71 -5.49
CA THR A 52 15.56 15.44 -6.75
C THR A 52 16.53 14.91 -7.79
N ALA A 53 16.36 15.31 -9.06
CA ALA A 53 17.25 14.88 -10.12
C ALA A 53 18.70 15.41 -9.96
N PHE A 54 18.87 16.53 -9.26
CA PHE A 54 20.15 17.21 -9.07
C PHE A 54 20.79 16.96 -7.70
N THR A 55 20.13 16.22 -6.79
CA THR A 55 20.75 15.79 -5.52
C THR A 55 20.13 14.51 -4.97
N ASN A 56 20.98 13.68 -4.36
CA ASN A 56 20.58 12.46 -3.65
C ASN A 56 20.03 12.73 -2.24
N ARG A 57 19.95 13.99 -1.81
CA ARG A 57 19.38 14.38 -0.51
C ARG A 57 17.85 14.40 -0.57
N LEU A 58 17.22 13.95 0.51
CA LEU A 58 15.76 13.98 0.68
C LEU A 58 15.29 15.38 1.09
N GLN A 59 15.32 16.33 0.16
CA GLN A 59 15.07 17.74 0.44
C GLN A 59 13.72 18.25 -0.08
N ARG A 60 13.11 17.58 -1.06
CA ARG A 60 11.82 18.01 -1.61
C ARG A 60 10.68 17.47 -0.76
N GLN A 61 10.03 18.36 -0.02
CA GLN A 61 8.95 18.02 0.89
C GLN A 61 7.61 17.90 0.17
N GLU A 62 6.73 17.15 0.81
CA GLU A 62 5.39 16.93 0.34
C GLU A 62 4.47 16.49 1.46
N HIS A 63 3.29 17.07 1.48
CA HIS A 63 2.21 16.78 2.41
C HIS A 63 1.08 16.08 1.66
N ARG A 64 0.53 15.02 2.27
CA ARG A 64 -0.61 14.29 1.69
C ARG A 64 -1.67 13.98 2.73
N PRO A 65 -2.75 14.76 2.82
CA PRO A 65 -4.02 14.21 3.29
C PRO A 65 -4.42 13.04 2.39
N TRP A 66 -4.80 11.91 2.97
CA TRP A 66 -5.12 10.71 2.19
C TRP A 66 -6.25 9.91 2.82
N GLY A 67 -6.93 9.13 1.99
CA GLY A 67 -7.99 8.23 2.39
C GLY A 67 -7.98 6.97 1.54
N GLN A 68 -8.40 5.85 2.12
CA GLN A 68 -8.51 4.59 1.41
C GLN A 68 -9.66 3.73 1.91
N ILE A 69 -10.09 2.84 1.03
CA ILE A 69 -11.02 1.77 1.30
C ILE A 69 -10.37 0.47 0.84
N GLU A 70 -10.38 -0.54 1.69
CA GLU A 70 -9.92 -1.88 1.39
C GLU A 70 -11.10 -2.85 1.57
N TYR A 71 -11.26 -3.75 0.60
CA TYR A 71 -12.18 -4.88 0.65
C TYR A 71 -11.37 -6.17 0.53
N ASN A 72 -11.53 -7.07 1.50
CA ASN A 72 -10.90 -8.38 1.55
C ASN A 72 -11.98 -9.45 1.49
N THR A 73 -11.82 -10.39 0.55
CA THR A 73 -12.74 -11.52 0.40
C THR A 73 -11.97 -12.82 0.24
N PRO A 74 -12.33 -13.88 0.96
CA PRO A 74 -11.92 -15.22 0.56
C PRO A 74 -12.52 -15.53 -0.82
N ILE A 75 -11.76 -16.20 -1.67
CA ILE A 75 -12.20 -16.55 -3.04
C ILE A 75 -12.10 -18.04 -3.35
N ALA A 76 -11.26 -18.76 -2.59
CA ALA A 76 -11.14 -20.21 -2.65
C ALA A 76 -10.48 -20.72 -1.37
N LEU A 77 -10.36 -22.04 -1.22
CA LEU A 77 -9.60 -22.63 -0.13
C LEU A 77 -8.18 -22.03 -0.09
N ARG A 78 -7.76 -21.55 1.09
CA ARG A 78 -6.44 -20.91 1.33
C ARG A 78 -6.17 -19.64 0.50
N SER A 79 -7.16 -19.10 -0.20
CA SER A 79 -7.00 -17.97 -1.10
C SER A 79 -7.88 -16.78 -0.73
N SER A 80 -7.31 -15.58 -0.74
CA SER A 80 -8.05 -14.33 -0.52
C SER A 80 -7.65 -13.28 -1.54
N LEU A 81 -8.61 -12.47 -1.95
CA LEU A 81 -8.42 -11.31 -2.78
C LEU A 81 -8.66 -10.04 -1.95
N ARG A 82 -7.72 -9.11 -2.01
CA ARG A 82 -7.88 -7.75 -1.48
C ARG A 82 -7.92 -6.76 -2.63
N ALA A 83 -8.97 -5.96 -2.69
CA ALA A 83 -9.06 -4.77 -3.52
C ALA A 83 -8.90 -3.51 -2.65
N ARG A 84 -8.20 -2.50 -3.15
CA ARG A 84 -8.01 -1.23 -2.45
C ARG A 84 -8.12 -0.07 -3.42
N ILE A 85 -8.84 0.96 -3.00
CA ILE A 85 -8.86 2.27 -3.62
C ILE A 85 -8.27 3.26 -2.61
N ARG A 86 -7.30 4.07 -3.04
CA ARG A 86 -6.71 5.12 -2.22
C ARG A 86 -6.64 6.43 -2.99
N TYR A 87 -7.03 7.51 -2.33
CA TYR A 87 -6.86 8.88 -2.78
C TYR A 87 -5.78 9.57 -1.94
N ASP A 88 -4.87 10.27 -2.61
CA ASP A 88 -3.86 11.13 -1.99
C ASP A 88 -4.01 12.56 -2.56
N ALA A 89 -4.26 13.55 -1.71
CA ALA A 89 -4.17 14.97 -2.05
C ALA A 89 -2.71 15.41 -1.95
N ARG A 90 -2.00 15.60 -3.05
CA ARG A 90 -0.53 15.80 -3.06
C ARG A 90 -0.19 17.28 -3.11
N ILE A 91 0.36 17.80 -2.02
CA ILE A 91 0.84 19.18 -1.89
C ILE A 91 2.37 19.12 -1.82
N ARG A 92 3.07 19.38 -2.93
CA ARG A 92 4.50 19.09 -3.09
C ARG A 92 5.28 20.36 -3.44
N ASN A 93 6.48 20.56 -2.89
CA ASN A 93 7.29 21.73 -3.28
C ASN A 93 7.53 21.76 -4.79
N ARG A 94 7.58 22.96 -5.37
CA ARG A 94 8.05 23.12 -6.76
C ARG A 94 9.57 23.01 -6.86
N ILE A 95 10.03 22.82 -8.08
CA ILE A 95 11.44 22.83 -8.44
C ILE A 95 11.60 23.86 -9.56
N ALA A 96 12.57 24.76 -9.43
CA ALA A 96 13.03 25.62 -10.52
C ALA A 96 14.55 25.43 -10.68
N GLY A 97 14.98 24.98 -11.85
CA GLY A 97 16.38 24.60 -12.07
C GLY A 97 16.86 23.55 -11.05
N ASN A 98 17.90 23.91 -10.29
CA ASN A 98 18.52 23.07 -9.25
C ASN A 98 18.12 23.48 -7.82
N GLU A 99 16.97 24.14 -7.67
CA GLU A 99 16.48 24.61 -6.37
C GLU A 99 15.09 24.05 -6.06
N VAL A 100 14.86 23.74 -4.78
CA VAL A 100 13.53 23.44 -4.26
C VAL A 100 12.96 24.74 -3.74
N LEU A 101 11.82 25.15 -4.28
CA LEU A 101 11.17 26.40 -3.90
C LEU A 101 10.29 26.21 -2.66
N ASP A 102 10.09 27.30 -1.93
CA ASP A 102 9.20 27.34 -0.75
C ASP A 102 7.71 27.40 -1.10
N ASP A 103 7.36 27.33 -2.38
CA ASP A 103 5.98 27.22 -2.86
C ASP A 103 5.60 25.78 -3.21
N TYR A 104 4.28 25.53 -3.29
CA TYR A 104 3.72 24.20 -3.49
C TYR A 104 2.89 24.11 -4.76
N MET A 105 3.01 22.96 -5.44
CA MET A 105 2.06 22.51 -6.45
C MET A 105 1.08 21.52 -5.82
N PHE A 106 -0.17 21.57 -6.27
CA PHE A 106 -1.22 20.65 -5.85
C PHE A 106 -1.70 19.77 -7.00
N TYR A 107 -1.83 18.48 -6.72
CA TYR A 107 -2.52 17.55 -7.61
C TYR A 107 -3.05 16.35 -6.84
N SER A 108 -4.06 15.71 -7.39
CA SER A 108 -4.65 14.50 -6.84
C SER A 108 -3.94 13.26 -7.38
N ARG A 109 -3.92 12.19 -6.58
CA ARG A 109 -3.53 10.87 -7.03
C ARG A 109 -4.53 9.81 -6.58
N LEU A 110 -4.99 9.02 -7.53
CA LEU A 110 -5.78 7.82 -7.29
C LEU A 110 -4.89 6.58 -7.43
N ARG A 111 -5.08 5.60 -6.54
CA ARG A 111 -4.35 4.33 -6.55
C ARG A 111 -5.35 3.19 -6.41
N LEU A 112 -5.30 2.27 -7.36
CA LEU A 112 -6.10 1.05 -7.37
C LEU A 112 -5.14 -0.12 -7.17
N MET A 113 -5.35 -0.92 -6.14
CA MET A 113 -4.56 -2.13 -5.90
C MET A 113 -5.46 -3.36 -5.85
N THR A 114 -5.04 -4.41 -6.53
CA THR A 114 -5.51 -5.78 -6.29
C THR A 114 -4.38 -6.62 -5.73
N SER A 115 -4.70 -7.50 -4.79
CA SER A 115 -3.73 -8.35 -4.10
C SER A 115 -4.33 -9.72 -3.91
N TYR A 116 -3.83 -10.70 -4.66
CA TYR A 116 -4.12 -12.10 -4.45
C TYR A 116 -3.15 -12.65 -3.42
N ARG A 117 -3.67 -13.34 -2.41
CA ARG A 117 -2.90 -14.00 -1.36
C ARG A 117 -3.26 -15.48 -1.31
N PHE A 118 -2.24 -16.33 -1.33
CA PHE A 118 -2.38 -17.77 -1.23
C PHE A 118 -1.58 -18.32 -0.04
N VAL A 119 -2.24 -19.01 0.89
CA VAL A 119 -1.59 -19.66 2.04
C VAL A 119 -0.99 -21.00 1.58
N VAL A 120 0.33 -21.03 1.42
CA VAL A 120 1.09 -22.21 1.00
C VAL A 120 1.06 -23.28 2.09
N LYS A 121 1.36 -22.88 3.34
CA LYS A 121 1.45 -23.81 4.47
C LYS A 121 1.01 -23.14 5.77
N LYS A 122 0.21 -23.87 6.55
CA LYS A 122 -0.15 -23.54 7.92
C LYS A 122 0.69 -24.41 8.86
N PHE A 123 1.46 -23.80 9.74
CA PHE A 123 2.29 -24.51 10.74
C PHE A 123 1.58 -24.57 12.09
N SER A 124 0.87 -23.49 12.44
CA SER A 124 0.02 -23.42 13.62
C SER A 124 -1.16 -22.49 13.36
N GLU A 125 -2.00 -22.23 14.35
CA GLU A 125 -3.10 -21.27 14.24
C GLU A 125 -2.62 -19.86 13.91
N THR A 126 -1.44 -19.50 14.41
CA THR A 126 -0.86 -18.16 14.33
C THR A 126 0.33 -18.07 13.39
N THR A 127 0.79 -19.20 12.83
CA THR A 127 2.00 -19.27 11.99
C THR A 127 1.71 -19.85 10.61
N ARG A 128 1.93 -19.05 9.56
CA ARG A 128 1.58 -19.40 8.17
C ARG A 128 2.56 -18.83 7.15
N ALA A 129 3.00 -19.66 6.23
CA ALA A 129 3.68 -19.23 5.01
C ALA A 129 2.66 -18.99 3.89
N HIS A 130 2.86 -17.92 3.13
CA HIS A 130 1.95 -17.51 2.06
C HIS A 130 2.69 -16.78 0.94
N LEU A 131 2.04 -16.68 -0.22
CA LEU A 131 2.50 -15.89 -1.36
C LEU A 131 1.49 -14.77 -1.62
N ASN A 132 1.99 -13.62 -2.09
CA ASN A 132 1.17 -12.51 -2.52
C ASN A 132 1.59 -12.06 -3.92
N VAL A 133 0.61 -11.95 -4.80
CA VAL A 133 0.75 -11.30 -6.11
C VAL A 133 -0.09 -10.05 -6.08
N MET A 134 0.52 -8.91 -6.35
CA MET A 134 -0.17 -7.62 -6.22
C MET A 134 0.04 -6.79 -7.47
N ASN A 135 -1.02 -6.15 -7.96
CA ASN A 135 -0.95 -5.12 -8.98
C ASN A 135 -1.43 -3.81 -8.36
N GLU A 136 -0.72 -2.71 -8.61
CA GLU A 136 -1.14 -1.37 -8.22
C GLU A 136 -1.03 -0.42 -9.41
N PHE A 137 -2.16 0.17 -9.79
CA PHE A 137 -2.27 1.21 -10.81
C PHE A 137 -2.41 2.58 -10.16
N LEU A 138 -1.63 3.56 -10.60
CA LEU A 138 -1.61 4.90 -10.03
C LEU A 138 -1.85 5.92 -11.14
N VAL A 139 -2.72 6.89 -10.87
CA VAL A 139 -3.14 7.94 -11.79
C VAL A 139 -3.04 9.28 -11.08
N ASN A 140 -2.44 10.28 -11.72
CA ASN A 140 -2.52 11.66 -11.24
C ASN A 140 -3.64 12.42 -11.96
N ALA A 141 -4.23 13.39 -11.28
CA ALA A 141 -5.20 14.30 -11.83
C ALA A 141 -4.97 15.73 -11.30
N GLY A 142 -5.01 16.73 -12.17
CA GLY A 142 -4.94 18.14 -11.79
C GLY A 142 -4.29 19.00 -12.87
N HIS A 143 -4.51 20.32 -12.79
CA HIS A 143 -3.96 21.27 -13.75
C HIS A 143 -2.42 21.24 -13.80
N GLU A 144 -1.79 21.18 -12.63
CA GLU A 144 -0.34 21.13 -12.43
C GLU A 144 0.34 19.88 -13.03
N VAL A 145 -0.44 18.89 -13.45
CA VAL A 145 0.04 17.66 -14.08
C VAL A 145 -0.55 17.44 -15.47
N GLY A 146 -1.14 18.48 -16.07
CA GLY A 146 -1.70 18.43 -17.43
C GLY A 146 -3.00 17.63 -17.54
N GLY A 147 -3.80 17.57 -16.47
CA GLY A 147 -5.05 16.82 -16.42
C GLY A 147 -4.86 15.40 -15.89
N TRP A 148 -5.47 14.41 -16.54
CA TRP A 148 -5.39 13.01 -16.14
C TRP A 148 -4.19 12.33 -16.81
N ASN A 149 -3.29 11.74 -16.01
CA ASN A 149 -2.17 10.96 -16.53
C ASN A 149 -1.92 9.71 -15.70
N MET A 150 -1.52 8.63 -16.39
CA MET A 150 -1.00 7.45 -15.72
C MET A 150 0.36 7.79 -15.09
N ASP A 151 0.47 7.54 -13.79
CA ASP A 151 1.69 7.84 -13.04
C ASP A 151 2.67 6.67 -13.08
N GLN A 152 2.19 5.49 -12.68
CA GLN A 152 2.95 4.25 -12.71
C GLN A 152 2.02 3.05 -12.55
N ASN A 153 2.43 1.90 -13.08
CA ASN A 153 1.91 0.60 -12.66
C ASN A 153 2.99 -0.16 -11.89
N ARG A 154 2.61 -0.89 -10.85
CA ARG A 154 3.53 -1.69 -10.03
C ARG A 154 3.00 -3.10 -9.89
N VAL A 155 3.86 -4.07 -10.10
CA VAL A 155 3.57 -5.50 -9.91
C VAL A 155 4.52 -6.04 -8.85
N TYR A 156 3.98 -6.72 -7.84
CA TYR A 156 4.72 -7.29 -6.74
C TYR A 156 4.52 -8.80 -6.71
N LEU A 157 5.60 -9.53 -6.42
CA LEU A 157 5.60 -10.93 -6.03
C LEU A 157 6.32 -11.04 -4.68
N LEU A 158 5.59 -11.34 -3.62
CA LEU A 158 6.10 -11.35 -2.25
C LEU A 158 5.82 -12.69 -1.57
N GLY A 159 6.87 -13.31 -1.03
CA GLY A 159 6.76 -14.37 -0.04
C GLY A 159 6.46 -13.78 1.34
N GLY A 160 5.58 -14.44 2.08
CA GLY A 160 5.08 -13.94 3.34
C GLY A 160 5.09 -14.96 4.46
N PHE A 161 5.39 -14.51 5.67
CA PHE A 161 5.37 -15.33 6.88
C PHE A 161 4.61 -14.58 7.97
N ASP A 162 3.48 -15.14 8.39
CA ASP A 162 2.74 -14.69 9.57
C ASP A 162 3.31 -15.41 10.80
N VAL A 163 3.59 -14.67 11.87
CA VAL A 163 3.92 -15.19 13.20
C VAL A 163 3.18 -14.37 14.24
N ALA A 164 2.15 -14.96 14.85
CA ALA A 164 1.25 -14.27 15.78
C ALA A 164 0.68 -12.98 15.20
N ASN A 165 1.16 -11.84 15.68
CA ASN A 165 0.71 -10.51 15.29
C ASN A 165 1.64 -9.80 14.30
N LEU A 166 2.70 -10.46 13.85
CA LEU A 166 3.64 -9.96 12.85
C LEU A 166 3.43 -10.69 11.52
N THR A 167 3.37 -9.93 10.44
CA THR A 167 3.47 -10.43 9.07
C THR A 167 4.73 -9.84 8.45
N ILE A 168 5.62 -10.72 7.99
CA ILE A 168 6.83 -10.37 7.23
C ILE A 168 6.52 -10.67 5.76
N LEU A 169 6.79 -9.73 4.86
CA LEU A 169 6.67 -9.89 3.42
C LEU A 169 7.98 -9.49 2.77
N LEU A 170 8.58 -10.38 1.98
CA LEU A 170 9.81 -10.16 1.25
C LEU A 170 9.62 -10.58 -0.20
N GLY A 171 10.13 -9.80 -1.14
CA GLY A 171 10.18 -10.23 -2.53
C GLY A 171 10.58 -9.13 -3.47
N TYR A 172 10.08 -9.21 -4.69
CA TYR A 172 10.50 -8.38 -5.80
C TYR A 172 9.32 -7.63 -6.40
N HIS A 173 9.59 -6.47 -6.97
CA HIS A 173 8.58 -5.71 -7.70
C HIS A 173 9.15 -5.08 -8.96
N ASN A 174 8.28 -4.99 -9.96
CA ASN A 174 8.49 -4.22 -11.17
C ASN A 174 7.59 -2.99 -11.15
N ARG A 175 8.08 -1.90 -11.74
CA ARG A 175 7.38 -0.64 -11.86
C ARG A 175 7.56 -0.08 -13.26
N ILE A 176 6.46 0.20 -13.92
CA ILE A 176 6.41 0.83 -15.23
C ILE A 176 5.98 2.29 -15.03
N ILE A 177 6.78 3.22 -15.53
CA ILE A 177 6.53 4.67 -15.48
C ILE A 177 6.42 5.15 -16.93
N PRO A 178 5.22 5.50 -17.41
CA PRO A 178 5.04 6.00 -18.76
C PRO A 178 5.67 7.40 -18.93
N ALA A 179 6.21 7.69 -20.11
CA ALA A 179 6.65 9.02 -20.50
C ALA A 179 5.53 9.76 -21.25
N GLN A 180 5.48 11.09 -21.16
CA GLN A 180 4.42 11.87 -21.83
C GLN A 180 4.51 11.87 -23.37
N ALA A 181 5.68 11.60 -23.95
CA ALA A 181 5.93 11.67 -25.40
C ALA A 181 6.08 10.30 -26.08
N GLY A 182 5.54 9.24 -25.48
CA GLY A 182 5.74 7.85 -25.93
C GLY A 182 6.97 7.20 -25.31
N GLY A 183 6.87 5.91 -24.98
CA GLY A 183 7.87 5.15 -24.23
C GLY A 183 7.61 5.10 -22.72
N GLY A 184 8.58 4.60 -21.96
CA GLY A 184 8.47 4.48 -20.51
C GLY A 184 9.72 3.90 -19.88
N THR A 185 9.90 4.14 -18.57
CA THR A 185 10.98 3.54 -17.80
C THR A 185 10.44 2.37 -17.00
N MET A 186 11.10 1.21 -17.12
CA MET A 186 10.90 0.10 -16.18
C MET A 186 11.94 0.20 -15.08
N LYS A 187 11.49 0.23 -13.83
CA LYS A 187 12.33 0.12 -12.63
C LYS A 187 11.93 -1.12 -11.87
N HIS A 188 12.86 -1.70 -11.13
CA HIS A 188 12.59 -2.88 -10.33
C HIS A 188 13.38 -2.86 -9.03
N GLY A 189 12.99 -3.68 -8.06
CA GLY A 189 13.72 -3.76 -6.82
C GLY A 189 13.13 -4.73 -5.81
N PHE A 190 13.88 -4.94 -4.74
CA PHE A 190 13.43 -5.75 -3.60
C PHE A 190 12.54 -4.94 -2.67
N THR A 191 11.57 -5.62 -2.05
CA THR A 191 10.64 -5.05 -1.07
C THR A 191 10.68 -5.89 0.19
N LEU A 192 10.85 -5.25 1.34
CA LEU A 192 10.60 -5.83 2.66
C LEU A 192 9.49 -5.02 3.34
N TRP A 193 8.39 -5.66 3.67
CA TRP A 193 7.36 -5.11 4.54
C TRP A 193 7.26 -5.91 5.82
N LEU A 194 7.20 -5.18 6.92
CA LEU A 194 6.91 -5.68 8.25
C LEU A 194 5.58 -5.05 8.64
N VAL A 195 4.57 -5.88 8.93
CA VAL A 195 3.22 -5.44 9.31
C VAL A 195 2.90 -6.03 10.67
N GLN A 196 2.71 -5.18 11.67
CA GLN A 196 2.50 -5.59 13.05
C GLN A 196 1.16 -5.09 13.59
N THR A 197 0.42 -5.96 14.25
CA THR A 197 -0.83 -5.62 14.92
C THR A 197 -0.66 -5.65 16.44
N PHE A 198 -1.22 -4.68 17.13
CA PHE A 198 -1.23 -4.57 18.59
C PHE A 198 -2.67 -4.42 19.10
N GLY A 199 -2.92 -4.84 20.34
CA GLY A 199 -4.24 -4.72 20.98
C GLY A 199 -5.32 -5.68 20.46
N GLU A 200 -4.97 -6.57 19.53
CA GLU A 200 -5.79 -7.74 19.15
C GLU A 200 -5.18 -9.01 19.73
N LYS A 201 -6.05 -9.95 20.15
CA LYS A 201 -5.61 -11.34 20.33
C LYS A 201 -4.97 -11.84 19.03
N PRO A 202 -3.97 -12.73 19.09
CA PRO A 202 -3.37 -13.32 17.90
C PRO A 202 -4.43 -13.74 16.90
N ARG A 203 -4.24 -13.42 15.60
CA ARG A 203 -5.22 -13.71 14.54
C ARG A 203 -5.69 -15.15 14.65
N GLN A 204 -6.92 -15.33 15.13
CA GLN A 204 -7.58 -16.63 15.11
C GLN A 204 -7.92 -16.99 13.66
N PRO A 205 -7.90 -18.28 13.29
CA PRO A 205 -8.19 -18.68 11.92
C PRO A 205 -9.56 -18.15 11.50
N GLU A 206 -9.61 -17.47 10.36
CA GLU A 206 -10.82 -17.48 9.57
C GLU A 206 -11.12 -18.95 9.27
N LYS A 207 -12.34 -19.42 9.56
CA LYS A 207 -12.76 -20.76 9.11
C LYS A 207 -12.43 -20.81 7.62
N LEU A 208 -11.55 -21.74 7.26
CA LEU A 208 -11.33 -22.05 5.86
C LEU A 208 -12.69 -22.49 5.35
N ILE A 209 -13.21 -21.75 4.37
CA ILE A 209 -14.42 -22.15 3.64
C ILE A 209 -14.21 -23.60 3.23
N THR A 210 -15.03 -24.50 3.76
CA THR A 210 -15.00 -25.90 3.31
C THR A 210 -15.50 -25.92 1.86
N PRO A 211 -15.12 -26.92 1.05
CA PRO A 211 -15.60 -27.02 -0.33
C PRO A 211 -17.14 -26.89 -0.46
N GLU A 212 -17.88 -27.25 0.58
CA GLU A 212 -19.34 -27.17 0.71
C GLU A 212 -19.89 -25.74 0.88
N GLU A 213 -19.07 -24.81 1.37
CA GLU A 213 -19.44 -23.42 1.66
C GLU A 213 -19.07 -22.44 0.53
N VAL A 214 -18.43 -22.93 -0.54
CA VAL A 214 -18.23 -22.16 -1.78
C VAL A 214 -19.60 -22.00 -2.43
N PRO A 215 -20.09 -20.77 -2.69
CA PRO A 215 -21.31 -20.60 -3.46
C PRO A 215 -21.15 -21.36 -4.78
N GLN A 216 -22.01 -22.34 -5.03
CA GLN A 216 -22.10 -22.98 -6.34
C GLN A 216 -22.59 -21.91 -7.32
N LEU A 217 -21.64 -21.18 -7.90
CA LEU A 217 -21.89 -20.31 -9.03
C LEU A 217 -22.08 -21.24 -10.23
N TYR A 218 -23.32 -21.67 -10.43
CA TYR A 218 -23.85 -22.04 -11.74
C TYR A 218 -24.41 -20.78 -12.41
#